data_AF-G7JSU5-F1
#
_entry.id   AF-G7JSU5-F1
#
_cell.length_a   1.000
_cell.length_b   1.000
_cell.length_c   1.000
_cell.angle_alpha   90.00
_cell.angle_beta   90.00
_cell.angle_gamma   90.00
#
_symmetry.space_group_name_H-M   'P 1'
#
loop_
_entity.id
_entity.type
_entity.pdbx_description
1 polymer ?
#
loop_
_entity_poly.entity_id
_entity_poly.type
_entity_poly.pdbx_seq_one_letter_code
_entity_poly.pdbx_strand_id
1 'polypeptide(L)'
;MVEELFFWKGSNNPNPNPNPFQQFQNHSNLLLLSGPPSSGKTSLLFQFAFNVASSAIHSNPNVVFICNQNRLDSKPPFLSQGIDPSSNVFQRIQMKYVNDDEDIRKYFAAFHLYDTLPKAVVIDDFGDFFDNKVCQQRYSNPRGRDLAMIKSLALCHNAINYAK
;
A
#
# COMPACT_ATOMS: atom_id res chain seq x y z
N MET A 1 -11.12 3.15 -23.86
CA MET A 1 -11.06 4.55 -23.41
C MET A 1 -11.77 4.58 -22.06
N VAL A 2 -11.01 4.47 -20.97
CA VAL A 2 -11.54 4.66 -19.61
C VAL A 2 -10.48 5.45 -18.87
N GLU A 3 -10.67 6.76 -18.82
CA GLU A 3 -9.91 7.65 -17.94
C GLU A 3 -10.65 7.66 -16.60
N GLU A 4 -10.04 7.13 -15.55
CA GLU A 4 -10.45 7.46 -14.19
C GLU A 4 -9.37 8.34 -13.56
N LEU A 5 -9.54 9.64 -13.79
CA LEU A 5 -8.75 10.71 -13.21
C LEU A 5 -9.33 11.02 -11.82
N PHE A 6 -8.71 10.51 -10.75
CA PHE A 6 -9.11 10.86 -9.39
C PHE A 6 -8.25 12.02 -8.85
N PHE A 7 -8.80 13.23 -8.91
CA PHE A 7 -8.39 14.34 -8.04
C PHE A 7 -9.52 14.63 -7.05
N TRP A 8 -9.21 14.65 -5.75
CA TRP A 8 -10.12 15.16 -4.74
C TRP A 8 -9.55 16.42 -4.07
N LYS A 9 -10.36 17.49 -4.08
CA LYS A 9 -10.20 18.69 -3.26
C LYS A 9 -11.29 18.67 -2.20
N GLY A 10 -10.90 18.60 -0.92
CA GLY A 10 -11.84 18.67 0.20
C GLY A 10 -12.35 20.10 0.39
N SER A 11 -13.66 20.24 0.60
CA SER A 11 -14.19 21.34 1.40
C SER A 11 -15.44 20.91 2.14
N ASN A 12 -15.47 21.27 3.41
CA ASN A 12 -16.54 20.99 4.38
C ASN A 12 -17.78 21.83 4.07
N ASN A 13 -18.92 21.18 3.83
CA ASN A 13 -20.22 21.64 4.30
C ASN A 13 -21.27 20.52 4.23
N PRO A 14 -22.20 20.43 5.20
CA PRO A 14 -23.17 19.35 5.27
C PRO A 14 -24.35 19.67 4.35
N ASN A 15 -24.43 19.02 3.18
CA ASN A 15 -25.63 19.06 2.34
C ASN A 15 -26.55 17.88 2.71
N PRO A 16 -27.88 18.07 2.81
CA PRO A 16 -28.83 17.07 3.32
C PRO A 16 -29.30 16.04 2.28
N ASN A 17 -28.70 16.02 1.09
CA ASN A 17 -28.96 15.00 0.07
C ASN A 17 -27.86 13.93 0.16
N PRO A 18 -28.19 12.64 0.40
CA PRO A 18 -27.19 11.60 0.40
C PRO A 18 -26.65 11.44 -1.01
N ASN A 19 -25.44 11.94 -1.25
CA ASN A 19 -24.70 11.57 -2.44
C ASN A 19 -24.59 10.03 -2.42
N PRO A 20 -24.83 9.32 -3.52
CA PRO A 20 -24.62 7.86 -3.59
C PRO A 20 -23.17 7.45 -3.25
N PHE A 21 -22.26 8.42 -3.17
CA PHE A 21 -20.86 8.25 -2.74
C PHE A 21 -20.60 8.50 -1.24
N GLN A 22 -21.59 8.92 -0.45
CA GLN A 22 -21.49 8.92 1.02
C GLN A 22 -21.56 7.50 1.62
N GLN A 23 -21.88 6.49 0.80
CA GLN A 23 -22.02 5.09 1.22
C GLN A 23 -20.69 4.31 1.37
N PHE A 24 -19.54 4.96 1.16
CA PHE A 24 -18.23 4.38 1.53
C PHE A 24 -17.80 4.71 2.97
N GLN A 25 -18.76 5.00 3.86
CA GLN A 25 -18.52 5.19 5.29
C GLN A 25 -18.23 3.88 6.06
N ASN A 26 -18.16 2.74 5.37
CA ASN A 26 -17.44 1.56 5.85
C ASN A 26 -15.97 1.73 5.45
N HIS A 27 -15.18 2.41 6.27
CA HIS A 27 -13.75 2.61 6.01
C HIS A 27 -13.03 1.26 6.08
N SER A 28 -12.99 0.54 4.96
CA SER A 28 -12.08 -0.59 4.83
C SER A 28 -10.66 -0.05 4.96
N ASN A 29 -9.93 -0.47 5.99
CA ASN A 29 -8.52 -0.13 6.21
C ASN A 29 -7.56 -0.68 5.13
N LEU A 30 -8.11 -1.22 4.05
CA LEU A 30 -7.42 -1.84 2.94
C LEU A 30 -7.92 -1.22 1.62
N LEU A 31 -7.00 -0.71 0.81
CA LEU A 31 -7.25 -0.18 -0.52
C LEU A 31 -6.37 -0.92 -1.53
N LEU A 32 -6.95 -1.30 -2.67
CA LEU A 32 -6.22 -1.88 -3.80
C LEU A 32 -6.21 -0.90 -4.97
N LEU A 33 -5.02 -0.53 -5.43
CA LEU A 33 -4.83 0.26 -6.64
C LEU A 33 -4.51 -0.68 -7.81
N SER A 34 -5.32 -0.63 -8.88
CA SER A 34 -5.14 -1.43 -10.09
C SER A 34 -5.09 -0.54 -11.32
N GLY A 35 -4.44 -1.00 -12.38
CA GLY A 35 -4.28 -0.26 -13.63
C GLY A 35 -3.22 -0.88 -14.54
N PRO A 36 -3.22 -0.54 -15.84
CA PRO A 36 -2.30 -1.11 -16.82
C PRO A 36 -0.83 -0.81 -16.48
N PRO A 37 0.13 -1.54 -17.07
CA PRO A 37 1.54 -1.20 -16.94
C PRO A 37 1.81 0.27 -17.31
N SER A 38 2.72 0.91 -16.58
CA SER A 38 3.12 2.31 -16.81
C SER A 38 2.05 3.38 -16.60
N SER A 39 0.92 3.07 -15.95
CA SER A 39 -0.13 4.06 -15.63
C SER A 39 0.19 4.96 -14.42
N GLY A 40 1.43 4.96 -13.92
CA GLY A 40 1.84 5.81 -12.79
C GLY A 40 1.49 5.29 -11.39
N LYS A 41 1.07 4.02 -11.24
CA LYS A 41 0.68 3.44 -9.93
C LYS A 41 1.75 3.57 -8.85
N THR A 42 2.99 3.20 -9.16
CA THR A 42 4.13 3.29 -8.23
C THR A 42 4.34 4.73 -7.75
N SER A 43 4.32 5.71 -8.67
CA SER A 43 4.42 7.13 -8.31
C SER A 43 3.25 7.60 -7.45
N LEU A 44 2.03 7.15 -7.75
CA LEU A 44 0.83 7.50 -6.97
C LEU A 44 0.88 6.91 -5.55
N LEU A 45 1.29 5.64 -5.41
CA LEU A 45 1.50 4.98 -4.12
C LEU A 45 2.60 5.69 -3.31
N PHE A 46 3.68 6.10 -3.97
CA PHE A 46 4.76 6.83 -3.31
C PHE A 46 4.32 8.23 -2.86
N GLN A 47 3.53 8.93 -3.68
CA GLN A 47 2.93 10.20 -3.31
C GLN A 47 1.95 10.06 -2.12
N PHE A 48 1.16 8.99 -2.11
CA PHE A 48 0.29 8.67 -0.99
C PHE A 48 1.10 8.48 0.30
N ALA A 49 2.18 7.69 0.25
CA ALA A 49 3.09 7.49 1.38
C ALA A 49 3.66 8.82 1.88
N PHE A 50 4.11 9.69 0.97
CA PHE A 50 4.61 11.03 1.29
C PHE A 50 3.55 11.90 1.99
N ASN A 51 2.31 11.90 1.51
CA ASN A 51 1.23 12.68 2.10
C ASN A 51 0.91 12.22 3.52
N VAL A 52 0.89 10.89 3.76
CA VAL A 52 0.68 10.33 5.10
C VAL A 52 1.85 10.69 6.02
N ALA A 53 3.09 10.60 5.55
CA ALA A 53 4.29 10.96 6.30
C ALA A 53 4.33 12.47 6.65
N SER A 54 3.85 13.33 5.74
CA SER A 54 3.78 14.78 5.93
C SER A 54 2.81 15.18 7.05
N SER A 55 1.73 14.41 7.23
CA SER A 55 0.75 14.62 8.31
C SER A 55 1.27 14.24 9.71
N ALA A 56 2.47 13.65 9.81
CA ALA A 56 3.04 13.24 11.08
C ALA A 56 3.62 14.44 11.85
N ILE A 57 3.35 14.47 13.15
CA ILE A 57 3.88 15.51 14.07
C ILE A 57 5.32 15.16 14.50
N HIS A 58 5.65 13.87 14.58
CA HIS A 58 6.95 13.37 15.02
C HIS A 58 7.88 13.06 13.84
N SER A 59 9.19 13.04 14.13
CA SER A 59 10.25 12.75 13.16
C SER A 59 10.48 11.25 12.89
N ASN A 60 9.77 10.36 13.59
CA ASN A 60 9.98 8.92 13.44
C ASN A 60 9.32 8.38 12.16
N PRO A 61 9.89 7.33 11.55
CA PRO A 61 9.23 6.58 10.49
C PRO A 61 7.85 6.14 10.92
N ASN A 62 6.85 6.54 10.14
CA ASN A 62 5.45 6.28 10.44
C ASN A 62 4.70 5.74 9.23
N VAL A 63 5.40 5.56 8.10
CA VAL A 63 4.88 4.91 6.89
C VAL A 63 5.90 3.86 6.46
N VAL A 64 5.42 2.67 6.11
CA VAL A 64 6.27 1.61 5.56
C VAL A 64 5.91 1.40 4.09
N PHE A 65 6.91 1.50 3.21
CA PHE A 65 6.77 1.27 1.78
C PHE A 65 7.47 -0.04 1.41
N ILE A 66 6.67 -1.08 1.19
CA ILE A 66 7.09 -2.42 0.80
C ILE A 66 7.21 -2.47 -0.72
N CYS A 67 8.37 -2.88 -1.22
CA CYS A 67 8.61 -3.00 -2.66
C CYS A 67 9.70 -4.04 -2.96
N ASN A 68 9.83 -4.40 -4.23
CA ASN A 68 10.99 -5.16 -4.70
C ASN A 68 12.12 -4.19 -5.05
N GLN A 69 13.32 -4.42 -4.50
CA GLN A 69 14.47 -3.51 -4.67
C GLN A 69 14.86 -3.31 -6.14
N ASN A 70 15.01 -4.40 -6.90
CA ASN A 70 15.41 -4.35 -8.31
C ASN A 70 14.41 -3.56 -9.17
N ARG A 71 13.12 -3.63 -8.83
CA ARG A 71 12.08 -2.87 -9.54
C ARG A 71 12.16 -1.38 -9.22
N LEU A 72 12.31 -1.03 -7.95
CA LEU A 72 12.46 0.35 -7.54
C LEU A 72 13.69 1.00 -8.20
N ASP A 73 14.81 0.28 -8.23
CA ASP A 73 16.06 0.77 -8.83
C ASP A 73 15.96 0.94 -10.34
N SER A 74 15.25 0.04 -11.03
CA SER A 74 15.07 0.11 -12.48
C SER A 74 14.02 1.14 -12.92
N LYS A 75 13.01 1.41 -12.08
CA LYS A 75 11.89 2.31 -12.38
C LYS A 75 11.46 3.06 -11.11
N PRO A 76 12.25 4.06 -10.67
CA PRO A 76 11.92 4.80 -9.45
C PRO A 76 10.62 5.60 -9.62
N PRO A 77 9.86 5.82 -8.54
CA PRO A 77 8.68 6.66 -8.57
C PRO A 77 9.03 8.09 -8.97
N PHE A 78 8.17 8.71 -9.78
CA PHE A 78 8.25 10.14 -10.04
C PHE A 78 7.68 10.93 -8.86
N LEU A 79 8.37 11.99 -8.46
CA LEU A 79 7.86 12.94 -7.48
C LEU A 79 6.85 13.87 -8.14
N SER A 80 5.76 14.18 -7.43
CA SER A 80 4.81 15.20 -7.88
C SER A 80 5.47 16.57 -7.94
N GLN A 81 4.94 17.44 -8.79
CA GLN A 81 5.42 18.81 -8.91
C GLN A 81 5.36 19.53 -7.55
N GLY A 82 6.45 20.21 -7.19
CA GLY A 82 6.55 20.99 -5.94
C GLY A 82 7.02 20.20 -4.72
N ILE A 83 7.26 18.90 -4.85
CA ILE A 83 7.91 18.11 -3.78
C ILE A 83 9.42 18.37 -3.82
N ASP A 84 9.96 18.87 -2.70
CA ASP A 84 11.40 19.03 -2.50
C ASP A 84 12.03 17.65 -2.24
N PRO A 85 12.94 17.15 -3.12
CA PRO A 85 13.62 15.87 -2.94
C PRO A 85 14.47 15.80 -1.66
N SER A 86 14.86 16.94 -1.09
CA SER A 86 15.64 17.03 0.15
C SER A 86 14.78 17.08 1.42
N SER A 87 13.45 17.00 1.27
CA SER A 87 12.51 17.07 2.38
C SER A 87 12.77 15.98 3.43
N ASN A 88 12.78 16.37 4.70
CA ASN A 88 12.87 15.44 5.83
C ASN A 88 11.65 14.51 5.94
N VAL A 89 10.56 14.77 5.22
CA VAL A 89 9.39 13.88 5.15
C VAL A 89 9.80 12.49 4.63
N PHE A 90 10.76 12.41 3.71
CA PHE A 90 11.24 11.13 3.20
C PHE A 90 11.87 10.25 4.29
N GLN A 91 12.47 10.86 5.32
CA GLN A 91 13.02 10.11 6.47
C GLN A 91 11.95 9.40 7.29
N ARG A 92 10.68 9.80 7.11
CA ARG A 92 9.54 9.18 7.80
C ARG A 92 8.90 8.04 7.00
N ILE A 93 9.39 7.80 5.77
CA ILE A 93 8.99 6.67 4.93
C ILE A 93 10.09 5.61 5.04
N GLN A 94 9.78 4.50 5.71
CA GLN A 94 10.66 3.36 5.79
C GLN A 94 10.52 2.48 4.53
N MET A 95 11.58 2.39 3.74
CA MET A 95 11.64 1.45 2.63
C MET A 95 11.90 0.04 3.17
N LYS A 96 11.05 -0.92 2.80
CA LYS A 96 11.21 -2.33 3.14
C LYS A 96 11.25 -3.17 1.87
N TYR A 97 12.41 -3.72 1.58
CA TYR A 97 12.60 -4.58 0.41
C TYR A 97 12.22 -6.02 0.74
N VAL A 98 11.35 -6.61 -0.09
CA VAL A 98 10.89 -8.00 0.06
C VAL A 98 11.00 -8.73 -1.28
N ASN A 99 11.22 -10.04 -1.23
CA ASN A 99 11.41 -10.85 -2.44
C ASN A 99 10.15 -11.58 -2.88
N ASP A 100 9.35 -12.05 -1.92
CA ASP A 100 8.20 -12.92 -2.17
C ASP A 100 7.07 -12.75 -1.15
N ASP A 101 6.04 -13.59 -1.31
CA ASP A 101 4.87 -13.62 -0.46
C ASP A 101 5.15 -14.06 1.00
N GLU A 102 6.23 -14.80 1.25
CA GLU A 102 6.61 -15.22 2.60
C GLU A 102 7.14 -14.04 3.41
N ASP A 103 7.96 -13.19 2.81
CA ASP A 103 8.50 -12.00 3.46
C ASP A 103 7.38 -11.02 3.88
N ILE A 104 6.38 -10.84 3.00
CA ILE A 104 5.17 -10.06 3.32
C ILE A 104 4.45 -10.65 4.53
N ARG A 105 4.21 -11.97 4.53
CA ARG A 105 3.53 -12.62 5.66
C ARG A 105 4.31 -12.51 6.96
N LYS A 106 5.62 -12.72 6.94
CA LYS A 106 6.48 -12.60 8.12
C LYS A 106 6.41 -11.19 8.71
N TYR A 107 6.39 -10.16 7.85
CA TYR A 107 6.25 -8.78 8.30
C TYR A 107 4.94 -8.52 9.04
N PHE A 108 3.79 -8.87 8.44
CA PHE A 108 2.49 -8.66 9.09
C PHE A 108 2.27 -9.58 10.29
N ALA A 109 2.81 -10.80 10.27
CA ALA A 109 2.76 -11.70 11.43
C ALA A 109 3.48 -11.11 12.66
N ALA A 110 4.50 -10.28 12.45
CA ALA A 110 5.25 -9.62 13.52
C ALA A 110 4.55 -8.37 14.09
N PHE A 111 3.38 -7.95 13.59
CA PHE A 111 2.70 -6.73 14.06
C PHE A 111 2.45 -6.72 15.57
N HIS A 112 2.19 -7.88 16.18
CA HIS A 112 2.00 -8.01 17.62
C HIS A 112 3.24 -7.70 18.48
N LEU A 113 4.41 -7.55 17.86
CA LEU A 113 5.69 -7.21 18.51
C LEU A 113 6.00 -5.71 18.47
N TYR A 114 5.23 -4.90 17.73
CA TYR A 114 5.48 -3.46 17.63
C TYR A 114 4.78 -2.71 18.77
N ASP A 115 5.49 -1.77 19.39
CA ASP A 115 4.91 -0.88 20.40
C ASP A 115 3.93 0.12 19.77
N THR A 116 4.22 0.54 18.54
CA THR A 116 3.37 1.45 17.76
C THR A 116 3.32 0.99 16.30
N LEU A 117 2.12 0.79 15.79
CA LEU A 117 1.90 0.43 14.39
C LEU A 117 2.18 1.63 13.46
N PRO A 118 2.64 1.38 12.22
CA PRO A 118 2.77 2.43 11.23
C PRO A 118 1.41 3.02 10.87
N LYS A 119 1.35 4.32 10.56
CA LYS A 119 0.12 4.98 10.08
C LYS A 119 -0.36 4.42 8.74
N ALA A 120 0.54 3.92 7.92
CA ALA A 120 0.21 3.24 6.67
C ALA A 120 1.29 2.22 6.30
N VAL A 121 0.85 1.10 5.71
CA VAL A 121 1.72 0.18 4.97
C VAL A 121 1.29 0.22 3.51
N VAL A 122 2.23 0.54 2.64
CA VAL A 122 2.03 0.62 1.19
C VAL A 122 2.80 -0.53 0.57
N ILE A 123 2.15 -1.32 -0.29
CA ILE A 123 2.79 -2.43 -1.00
C ILE A 123 2.70 -2.15 -2.49
N ASP A 124 3.84 -1.84 -3.11
CA ASP A 124 3.93 -1.62 -4.54
C ASP A 124 4.00 -2.96 -5.30
N ASP A 125 3.31 -3.05 -6.44
CA ASP A 125 3.22 -4.25 -7.28
C ASP A 125 2.88 -5.55 -6.50
N PHE A 126 1.90 -5.49 -5.58
CA PHE A 126 1.53 -6.62 -4.70
C PHE A 126 1.41 -7.98 -5.41
N GLY A 127 0.78 -8.03 -6.59
CA GLY A 127 0.58 -9.28 -7.33
C GLY A 127 1.87 -9.96 -7.80
N ASP A 128 2.99 -9.23 -7.85
CA ASP A 128 4.24 -9.72 -8.42
C ASP A 128 5.11 -10.46 -7.40
N PHE A 129 4.77 -10.41 -6.12
CA PHE A 129 5.39 -11.24 -5.07
C PHE A 129 4.90 -12.70 -5.09
N PHE A 130 3.92 -13.02 -5.94
CA PHE A 130 3.28 -14.34 -6.00
C PHE A 130 3.58 -15.02 -7.33
N ASP A 131 4.66 -15.81 -7.38
CA ASP A 131 4.98 -16.60 -8.57
C ASP A 131 3.94 -17.71 -8.80
N ASN A 132 3.44 -17.79 -10.03
CA ASN A 132 2.41 -18.75 -10.42
C ASN A 132 2.83 -20.21 -10.19
N LYS A 133 4.02 -20.60 -10.64
CA LYS A 133 4.48 -22.00 -10.59
C LYS A 133 4.73 -22.41 -9.15
N VAL A 134 5.44 -21.57 -8.40
CA VAL A 134 5.74 -21.79 -6.98
C VAL A 134 4.44 -21.91 -6.19
N CYS A 135 3.48 -21.00 -6.39
CA CYS A 135 2.21 -21.05 -5.65
C CYS A 135 1.37 -22.28 -6.03
N GLN A 136 1.31 -22.64 -7.31
CA GLN A 136 0.57 -23.83 -7.75
C GLN A 136 1.15 -25.13 -7.16
N GLN A 137 2.48 -25.24 -7.11
CA GLN A 137 3.16 -26.38 -6.49
C GLN A 137 2.92 -26.41 -4.97
N ARG A 138 3.15 -25.29 -4.28
CA ARG A 138 2.99 -25.15 -2.81
C ARG A 138 1.59 -25.57 -2.34
N TYR A 139 0.55 -25.22 -3.10
CA TYR A 139 -0.83 -25.55 -2.74
C TYR A 139 -1.41 -26.76 -3.49
N SER A 140 -0.64 -27.39 -4.38
CA SER A 140 -1.12 -28.44 -5.29
C SER A 140 -2.46 -28.07 -5.97
N ASN A 141 -2.58 -26.81 -6.41
CA ASN A 141 -3.83 -26.23 -6.89
C ASN A 141 -3.57 -25.27 -8.06
N PRO A 142 -4.29 -25.37 -9.21
CA PRO A 142 -4.14 -24.45 -10.33
C PRO A 142 -4.35 -22.96 -9.97
N ARG A 143 -5.19 -22.67 -8.97
CA ARG A 143 -5.43 -21.34 -8.39
C ARG A 143 -4.52 -21.03 -7.19
N GLY A 144 -3.36 -21.68 -7.10
CA GLY A 144 -2.44 -21.51 -5.99
C GLY A 144 -2.02 -20.05 -5.77
N ARG A 145 -1.84 -19.28 -6.85
CA ARG A 145 -1.52 -17.84 -6.77
C ARG A 145 -2.64 -17.04 -6.12
N ASP A 146 -3.89 -17.23 -6.57
CA ASP A 146 -5.04 -16.54 -6.00
C ASP A 146 -5.20 -16.87 -4.51
N LEU A 147 -5.02 -18.15 -4.15
CA LEU A 147 -5.07 -18.59 -2.76
C LEU A 147 -3.97 -17.94 -1.91
N ALA A 148 -2.75 -17.81 -2.45
CA ALA A 148 -1.64 -17.15 -1.77
C ALA A 148 -1.92 -15.65 -1.54
N MET A 149 -2.44 -14.96 -2.56
CA MET A 149 -2.81 -13.54 -2.47
C MET A 149 -3.89 -13.32 -1.43
N ILE A 150 -4.98 -14.09 -1.49
CA ILE A 150 -6.11 -13.96 -0.55
C ILE A 150 -5.66 -14.24 0.89
N LYS A 151 -4.84 -15.28 1.11
CA LYS A 151 -4.29 -15.58 2.45
C LYS A 151 -3.44 -14.44 2.98
N SER A 152 -2.63 -13.83 2.12
CA SER A 152 -1.78 -12.70 2.51
C SER A 152 -2.62 -11.45 2.81
N LEU A 153 -3.62 -11.13 1.99
CA LEU A 153 -4.55 -10.02 2.25
C LEU A 153 -5.35 -10.23 3.55
N ALA A 154 -5.83 -11.46 3.80
CA ALA A 154 -6.52 -11.79 5.05
C ALA A 154 -5.61 -11.62 6.27
N LEU A 155 -4.34 -12.01 6.16
CA LEU A 155 -3.35 -11.77 7.21
C LEU A 155 -3.11 -10.27 7.43
N CYS A 156 -2.95 -9.49 6.36
CA CYS A 156 -2.79 -8.03 6.46
C CYS A 156 -4.00 -7.39 7.16
N HIS A 157 -5.21 -7.75 6.75
CA HIS A 157 -6.44 -7.27 7.36
C HIS A 157 -6.50 -7.60 8.85
N ASN A 158 -6.15 -8.83 9.22
CA ASN A 158 -6.15 -9.24 10.63
C ASN A 158 -5.07 -8.53 11.43
N ALA A 159 -3.87 -8.37 10.87
CA ALA A 159 -2.78 -7.64 11.52
C ALA A 159 -3.17 -6.17 11.75
N ILE A 160 -3.82 -5.50 10.79
CA ILE A 160 -4.22 -4.10 10.91
C ILE A 160 -5.34 -3.91 11.94
N ASN A 161 -6.30 -4.84 12.02
CA ASN A 161 -7.49 -4.66 12.86
C ASN A 161 -7.35 -5.26 14.28
N TYR A 162 -6.44 -6.20 14.48
CA TYR A 162 -6.33 -6.96 15.73
C TYR A 162 -4.93 -6.95 16.36
N ALA A 163 -3.92 -6.39 15.70
CA ALA A 163 -2.67 -6.06 16.40
C ALA A 163 -2.93 -4.88 17.35
N LYS A 164 -2.31 -4.93 18.53
CA LYS A 164 -2.56 -4.02 19.65
C LYS A 164 -2.06 -2.61 19.39
#